data_AF-A0A968VY96-F1
#
_entry.id   AF-A0A968VY96-F1
#
_cell.length_a   1.000
_cell.length_b   1.000
_cell.length_c   1.000
_cell.angle_alpha   90.00
_cell.angle_beta   90.00
_cell.angle_gamma   90.00
#
_symmetry.space_group_name_H-M   'P 1'
#
loop_
_entity.id
_entity.type
_entity.pdbx_description
1 polymer ?
#
loop_
_entity_poly.entity_id
_entity_poly.type
_entity_poly.pdbx_seq_one_letter_code
_entity_poly.pdbx_strand_id
1 'polypeptide(L)'
;LIDFWAGWCGPCRKENPNVVKLYDAYKNKGFDIYGVSLDRNLSSWKSAIEKDGIVWPQVSDLQSWNSPVTKAYNITGIPNTILIDRQGRIIKKDFVANN
;
A
#
# COMPACT_ATOMS: atom_id res chain seq x y z
N LEU A 1 -6.09 -6.40 -1.29
CA LEU A 1 -5.52 -5.23 -2.00
C LEU A 1 -4.04 -5.17 -1.67
N ILE A 2 -3.16 -5.09 -2.66
CA ILE A 2 -1.76 -4.71 -2.41
C ILE A 2 -1.66 -3.20 -2.62
N ASP A 3 -1.11 -2.50 -1.64
CA ASP A 3 -0.96 -1.04 -1.65
C ASP A 3 0.52 -0.65 -1.61
N PHE A 4 1.03 -0.13 -2.71
CA PHE A 4 2.42 0.34 -2.84
C PHE A 4 2.49 1.82 -2.50
N TRP A 5 3.27 2.14 -1.46
CA TRP A 5 3.34 3.48 -0.91
C TRP A 5 4.72 3.77 -0.31
N ALA A 6 4.91 4.96 0.27
CA ALA A 6 6.07 5.26 1.10
C ALA A 6 5.80 6.43 2.05
N GLY A 7 6.51 6.49 3.17
CA GLY A 7 6.42 7.58 4.15
C GLY A 7 6.81 8.95 3.58
N TRP A 8 7.75 8.96 2.62
CA TRP A 8 8.22 10.15 1.90
C TRP A 8 7.32 10.56 0.72
N CYS A 9 6.35 9.74 0.33
CA CYS A 9 5.46 9.99 -0.80
C CYS A 9 4.28 10.86 -0.38
N GLY A 10 4.36 12.17 -0.61
CA GLY A 10 3.30 13.13 -0.27
C GLY A 10 1.90 12.74 -0.77
N PRO A 11 1.70 12.35 -2.05
CA PRO A 11 0.42 11.87 -2.55
C PRO A 11 -0.08 10.61 -1.83
N CYS A 12 0.80 9.66 -1.49
CA CYS A 12 0.44 8.46 -0.74
C CYS A 12 -0.11 8.84 0.64
N ARG A 13 0.58 9.73 1.37
CA ARG A 13 0.15 10.21 2.69
C ARG A 13 -1.22 10.90 2.65
N LYS A 14 -1.53 11.60 1.55
CA LYS A 14 -2.85 12.21 1.33
C LYS A 14 -3.95 11.17 1.07
N GLU A 15 -3.60 10.03 0.50
CA GLU A 15 -4.55 8.97 0.16
C GLU A 15 -4.79 7.98 1.31
N ASN A 16 -3.80 7.78 2.18
CA ASN A 16 -3.88 6.85 3.32
C ASN A 16 -5.17 7.00 4.17
N PRO A 17 -5.67 8.20 4.49
CA PRO A 17 -6.95 8.35 5.20
C PRO A 17 -8.15 7.73 4.47
N ASN A 18 -8.15 7.73 3.13
CA ASN A 18 -9.20 7.10 2.33
C ASN A 18 -9.05 5.58 2.31
N VAL A 19 -7.81 5.08 2.25
CA VAL A 19 -7.51 3.65 2.37
C VAL A 19 -7.92 3.11 3.73
N VAL A 20 -7.72 3.86 4.82
CA VAL A 20 -8.22 3.52 6.17
C VAL A 20 -9.74 3.41 6.18
N LYS A 21 -10.46 4.39 5.63
CA LYS A 21 -11.93 4.34 5.51
C LYS A 21 -12.40 3.12 4.70
N LEU A 22 -11.72 2.82 3.59
CA LEU A 22 -12.01 1.64 2.78
C LEU A 22 -11.79 0.35 3.59
N TYR A 23 -10.67 0.24 4.30
CA TYR A 23 -10.38 -0.92 5.14
C TYR A 23 -11.45 -1.11 6.21
N ASP A 24 -11.81 -0.06 6.94
CA ASP A 24 -12.83 -0.15 7.99
C ASP A 24 -14.21 -0.56 7.45
N ALA A 25 -14.58 -0.11 6.24
CA ALA A 25 -15.85 -0.45 5.61
C ALA A 25 -15.95 -1.91 5.13
N TYR A 26 -14.81 -2.55 4.81
CA TYR A 26 -14.79 -3.85 4.13
C TYR A 26 -13.98 -4.95 4.83
N LYS A 27 -13.18 -4.67 5.86
CA LYS A 27 -12.34 -5.67 6.56
C LYS A 27 -13.13 -6.89 7.06
N ASN A 28 -14.36 -6.66 7.52
CA ASN A 28 -15.25 -7.72 8.00
C ASN A 28 -16.07 -8.40 6.88
N LYS A 29 -15.86 -8.02 5.62
CA LYS A 29 -16.54 -8.54 4.43
C LYS A 29 -15.61 -9.38 3.55
N GLY A 30 -14.49 -9.83 4.10
CA GLY A 30 -13.50 -10.64 3.40
C GLY A 30 -12.61 -9.83 2.44
N PHE A 31 -12.47 -8.52 2.68
CA PHE A 31 -11.48 -7.67 2.06
C PHE A 31 -10.32 -7.45 3.04
N ASP A 32 -9.10 -7.43 2.53
CA ASP A 32 -7.91 -7.15 3.33
C ASP A 32 -6.89 -6.35 2.51
N ILE A 33 -5.97 -5.67 3.17
CA ILE A 33 -4.93 -4.86 2.55
C ILE A 33 -3.56 -5.35 3.01
N TYR A 34 -2.61 -5.42 2.07
CA TYR A 34 -1.22 -5.71 2.32
C TYR A 34 -0.38 -4.55 1.79
N GLY A 35 0.20 -3.76 2.70
CA GLY A 35 0.98 -2.59 2.34
C GLY A 35 2.43 -2.95 2.05
N VAL A 36 2.94 -2.46 0.92
CA VAL A 36 4.33 -2.64 0.49
C VAL A 36 4.97 -1.25 0.41
N SER A 37 5.86 -0.95 1.36
CA SER A 37 6.53 0.34 1.42
C SER A 37 7.84 0.36 0.65
N LEU A 38 8.04 1.43 -0.13
CA LEU A 38 9.28 1.78 -0.83
C LEU A 38 10.13 2.80 -0.05
N ASP A 39 10.05 2.78 1.28
CA ASP A 39 10.95 3.53 2.16
C ASP A 39 12.39 2.97 2.15
N ARG A 40 13.34 3.76 2.66
CA ARG A 40 14.72 3.33 2.95
C ARG A 40 15.06 3.38 4.43
N ASN A 41 14.23 4.03 5.23
CA ASN A 41 14.47 4.25 6.66
C ASN A 41 13.33 3.64 7.47
N LEU A 42 13.68 2.65 8.30
CA LEU A 42 12.74 1.92 9.15
C LEU A 42 11.96 2.83 10.10
N SER A 43 12.63 3.81 10.71
CA SER A 43 12.02 4.69 11.70
C SER A 43 11.03 5.65 11.06
N SER A 44 11.41 6.27 9.93
CA SER A 44 10.52 7.16 9.16
C SER A 44 9.29 6.40 8.65
N TRP A 45 9.46 5.18 8.15
CA TRP A 45 8.37 4.33 7.69
C TRP A 45 7.40 3.97 8.82
N LYS A 46 7.91 3.49 9.96
CA LYS A 46 7.08 3.18 11.14
C LYS A 46 6.34 4.41 11.67
N SER A 47 7.01 5.56 11.74
CA SER A 47 6.37 6.81 12.14
C SER A 47 5.26 7.23 11.17
N ALA A 48 5.42 6.97 9.86
CA ALA A 48 4.37 7.24 8.89
C ALA A 48 3.16 6.31 9.07
N ILE A 49 3.39 5.01 9.32
CA ILE A 49 2.32 4.04 9.64
C ILE A 49 1.49 4.52 10.83
N GLU A 50 2.16 4.87 11.93
CA GLU A 50 1.51 5.32 13.16
C GLU A 50 0.72 6.62 12.95
N LYS A 51 1.34 7.62 12.29
CA LYS A 51 0.71 8.92 12.04
C LYS A 51 -0.52 8.83 11.14
N ASP A 52 -0.54 7.90 10.21
CA ASP A 52 -1.63 7.74 9.26
C ASP A 52 -2.71 6.77 9.75
N GLY A 53 -2.55 6.17 10.93
CA GLY A 53 -3.51 5.23 11.50
C GLY A 53 -3.64 3.94 10.69
N ILE A 54 -2.55 3.50 10.06
CA ILE A 54 -2.54 2.29 9.25
C ILE A 54 -2.43 1.06 10.15
N VAL A 55 -3.38 0.13 10.03
CA VAL A 55 -3.54 -1.01 10.95
C VAL A 55 -3.44 -2.38 10.29
N TRP A 56 -3.48 -2.45 8.96
CA TRP A 56 -3.32 -3.70 8.22
C TRP A 56 -1.83 -4.08 8.08
N PRO A 57 -1.49 -5.32 7.69
CA PRO A 57 -0.10 -5.74 7.56
C PRO A 57 0.73 -4.85 6.62
N GLN A 58 1.93 -4.52 7.06
CA GLN A 58 2.86 -3.63 6.38
C GLN A 58 4.23 -4.31 6.25
N VAL A 59 4.81 -4.29 5.05
CA VAL A 59 6.15 -4.80 4.78
C VAL A 59 6.99 -3.82 3.99
N SER A 60 8.30 -3.90 4.19
CA SER A 60 9.30 -3.20 3.39
C SER A 60 10.60 -3.96 3.49
N ASP A 61 11.33 -4.06 2.38
CA ASP A 61 12.72 -4.52 2.37
C ASP A 61 13.72 -3.36 2.51
N LEU A 62 13.21 -2.12 2.67
CA LEU A 62 13.97 -0.88 2.76
C LEU A 62 14.87 -0.58 1.54
N GLN A 63 14.62 -1.25 0.41
CA GLN A 63 15.40 -1.05 -0.82
C GLN A 63 14.79 0.01 -1.74
N SER A 64 13.61 0.53 -1.41
CA SER A 64 12.89 1.51 -2.22
C SER A 64 12.75 1.01 -3.68
N TRP A 65 13.00 1.85 -4.68
CA TRP A 65 12.91 1.49 -6.10
C TRP A 65 13.82 0.33 -6.53
N ASN A 66 14.84 -0.03 -5.75
CA ASN A 66 15.71 -1.18 -6.03
C ASN A 66 15.12 -2.52 -5.58
N SER A 67 14.00 -2.52 -4.87
CA SER A 67 13.34 -3.74 -4.43
C SER A 67 12.96 -4.62 -5.63
N PRO A 68 13.16 -5.95 -5.59
CA PRO A 68 12.70 -6.84 -6.65
C PRO A 68 11.18 -6.81 -6.85
N VAL A 69 10.42 -6.38 -5.83
CA VAL A 69 8.95 -6.32 -5.89
C VAL A 69 8.47 -5.28 -6.91
N THR A 70 9.20 -4.18 -7.10
CA THR A 70 8.81 -3.12 -8.06
C THR A 70 8.87 -3.67 -9.48
N LYS A 71 9.89 -4.47 -9.79
CA LYS A 71 10.01 -5.16 -11.08
C LYS A 71 8.96 -6.26 -11.24
N ALA A 72 8.77 -7.10 -10.22
CA ALA A 72 7.84 -8.22 -10.28
C ALA A 72 6.39 -7.79 -10.55
N TYR A 73 5.97 -6.64 -10.00
CA TYR A 73 4.63 -6.10 -10.17
C TYR A 73 4.53 -4.97 -11.20
N ASN A 74 5.65 -4.59 -11.83
CA ASN A 74 5.77 -3.46 -12.75
C ASN A 74 5.32 -2.12 -12.14
N ILE A 75 5.78 -1.82 -10.93
CA ILE A 75 5.51 -0.58 -10.21
C ILE A 75 6.49 0.49 -10.67
N THR A 76 5.97 1.47 -11.43
CA THR A 76 6.76 2.60 -11.96
C THR A 76 6.44 3.92 -11.26
N GLY A 77 5.49 3.93 -10.32
CA GLY A 77 5.04 5.10 -9.59
C GLY A 77 4.30 4.70 -8.32
N ILE A 78 4.22 5.62 -7.36
CA ILE A 78 3.41 5.47 -6.14
C ILE A 78 2.63 6.77 -5.85
N PRO A 79 1.42 6.69 -5.24
CA PRO A 79 0.75 5.48 -4.79
C PRO A 79 0.32 4.59 -5.96
N ASN A 80 0.32 3.27 -5.75
CA ASN A 80 -0.17 2.31 -6.75
C ASN A 80 -0.82 1.13 -6.04
N THR A 81 -1.96 0.66 -6.55
CA THR A 81 -2.68 -0.44 -5.94
C THR A 81 -2.91 -1.59 -6.92
N ILE A 82 -2.96 -2.82 -6.38
CA ILE A 82 -3.27 -4.02 -7.14
C ILE A 82 -4.36 -4.79 -6.39
N LEU A 83 -5.51 -4.96 -7.04
CA LEU A 83 -6.60 -5.76 -6.51
C LEU A 83 -6.46 -7.20 -6.98
N ILE A 84 -6.49 -8.11 -6.01
CA ILE A 84 -6.32 -9.55 -6.22
C ILE A 84 -7.57 -10.25 -5.67
N ASP A 85 -8.07 -11.23 -6.40
CA ASP A 85 -9.18 -12.09 -5.97
C ASP A 85 -8.72 -13.20 -5.01
N ARG A 86 -9.66 -14.01 -4.53
CA ARG A 86 -9.38 -15.11 -3.60
C ARG A 86 -8.55 -16.25 -4.21
N GLN A 87 -8.43 -16.30 -5.53
CA GLN A 87 -7.62 -17.28 -6.26
C GLN A 87 -6.22 -16.75 -6.57
N GLY A 88 -5.86 -15.55 -6.09
CA GLY A 88 -4.57 -14.94 -6.34
C GLY A 88 -4.45 -14.28 -7.72
N ARG A 89 -5.56 -14.07 -8.44
CA ARG A 89 -5.55 -13.44 -9.76
C ARG A 89 -5.70 -11.93 -9.63
N ILE A 90 -4.93 -11.19 -10.43
CA ILE A 90 -5.04 -9.74 -10.50
C ILE A 90 -6.31 -9.38 -11.27
N ILE A 91 -7.21 -8.64 -10.64
CA ILE A 91 -8.48 -8.21 -11.23
C ILE A 91 -8.53 -6.70 -11.55
N LYS A 92 -7.67 -5.88 -10.93
CA LYS A 92 -7.49 -4.45 -11.25
C LYS A 92 -6.11 -3.97 -10.83
N LYS A 93 -5.55 -2.98 -11.53
CA LYS A 93 -4.29 -2.30 -11.19
C LYS A 93 -4.47 -0.78 -11.27
N ASP A 94 -3.60 -0.05 -10.59
CA ASP A 94 -3.39 1.40 -10.72
C ASP A 94 -4.67 2.23 -10.53
N PHE A 95 -5.31 2.07 -9.37
CA PHE A 95 -6.47 2.86 -8.99
C PHE A 95 -6.32 3.43 -7.58
N VAL A 96 -7.01 4.54 -7.34
CA VAL A 96 -7.11 5.17 -6.02
C VAL A 96 -8.39 4.72 -5.33
N ALA A 97 -8.42 4.69 -4.00
CA ALA A 97 -9.58 4.18 -3.25
C ALA A 97 -10.84 5.03 -3.42
N ASN A 98 -10.72 6.24 -3.97
CA ASN A 98 -11.82 7.20 -4.12
C ASN A 98 -12.63 7.09 -5.43
N ASN A 99 -12.24 6.26 -6.41
CA ASN A 99 -12.93 6.15 -7.71
C ASN A 99 -12.96 4.71 -8.27
#